data_AF-A0A7R9LW34-F1
#
_entry.id   AF-A0A7R9LW34-F1
#
_cell.length_a   1.000
_cell.length_b   1.000
_cell.length_c   1.000
_cell.angle_alpha   90.00
_cell.angle_beta   90.00
_cell.angle_gamma   90.00
#
_symmetry.space_group_name_H-M   'P 1'
#
loop_
_entity.id
_entity.type
_entity.pdbx_description
1 polymer ?
#
loop_
_entity_poly.entity_id
_entity_poly.type
_entity_poly.pdbx_seq_one_letter_code
_entity_poly.pdbx_strand_id
1 'polypeptide(L)'
;MTFSGQIKGMNRQSMDGVSPIQAMTFETTTTFLKNAALIGLTDDLSSPSARIVVGRPSVVGTGIVETLCNPVLVTGTKPNQTFGSVIQSSKWKSNRNSGFKRKFNLNKLGETPLNKRIKFSL
;
A
#
# COMPACT_ATOMS: atom_id res chain seq x y z
N MET A 1 6.28 -22.68 -10.52
CA MET A 1 6.06 -23.90 -11.32
C MET A 1 6.96 -25.05 -10.89
N THR A 2 8.23 -24.83 -10.55
CA THR A 2 9.17 -25.93 -10.16
C THR A 2 9.87 -25.72 -8.81
N PHE A 3 9.58 -24.64 -8.09
CA PHE A 3 10.25 -24.31 -6.81
C PHE A 3 10.09 -25.40 -5.73
N SER A 4 8.96 -26.10 -5.71
CA SER A 4 8.69 -27.18 -4.76
C SER A 4 9.29 -28.54 -5.17
N GLY A 5 10.12 -28.59 -6.21
CA GLY A 5 10.69 -29.84 -6.75
C GLY A 5 9.73 -30.69 -7.59
N GLN A 6 8.48 -30.24 -7.74
CA GLN A 6 7.48 -30.86 -8.62
C GLN A 6 6.95 -29.81 -9.62
N ILE A 7 6.46 -30.27 -10.77
CA ILE A 7 5.78 -29.38 -11.72
C ILE A 7 4.38 -29.09 -11.18
N LYS A 8 4.22 -27.91 -10.60
CA LYS A 8 2.96 -27.38 -10.10
C LYS A 8 2.28 -26.62 -11.23
N GLY A 9 0.98 -26.86 -11.48
CA GLY A 9 0.21 -26.19 -12.54
C GLY A 9 -0.14 -24.72 -12.22
N MET A 10 -0.68 -23.98 -13.19
CA MET A 10 -1.26 -22.64 -12.99
C MET A 10 -2.79 -22.70 -12.87
N ASN A 11 -3.30 -23.57 -12.01
CA ASN A 11 -4.74 -23.78 -11.81
C ASN A 11 -5.09 -23.69 -10.31
N ARG A 12 -6.40 -23.65 -9.95
CA ARG A 12 -6.84 -23.57 -8.54
C ARG A 12 -6.31 -24.67 -7.65
N GLN A 13 -6.18 -25.89 -8.17
CA GLN A 13 -5.68 -27.04 -7.39
C GLN A 13 -4.21 -26.86 -7.02
N SER A 14 -3.50 -26.09 -7.84
CA SER A 14 -2.11 -25.73 -7.66
C SER A 14 -1.95 -24.34 -7.02
N MET A 15 -2.97 -23.79 -6.38
CA MET A 15 -2.92 -22.45 -5.79
C MET A 15 -2.95 -22.52 -4.26
N ASP A 16 -2.02 -23.29 -3.69
CA ASP A 16 -1.91 -23.47 -2.24
C ASP A 16 -1.13 -22.33 -1.57
N GLY A 17 -1.53 -21.97 -0.34
CA GLY A 17 -0.79 -21.02 0.50
C GLY A 17 -0.83 -19.56 0.04
N VAL A 18 -1.74 -19.21 -0.86
CA VAL A 18 -1.94 -17.82 -1.31
C VAL A 18 -2.89 -17.07 -0.37
N SER A 19 -2.95 -15.74 -0.52
CA SER A 19 -3.91 -14.91 0.21
C SER A 19 -5.35 -15.33 -0.13
N PRO A 20 -6.28 -15.39 0.85
CA PRO A 20 -7.68 -15.75 0.59
C PRO A 20 -8.34 -14.86 -0.47
N ILE A 21 -8.09 -13.55 -0.46
CA ILE A 21 -8.62 -12.61 -1.45
C ILE A 21 -7.99 -12.85 -2.81
N GLN A 22 -6.70 -13.13 -2.88
CA GLN A 22 -6.04 -13.50 -4.13
C GLN A 22 -6.65 -14.78 -4.72
N ALA A 23 -6.89 -15.80 -3.89
CA ALA A 23 -7.53 -17.04 -4.36
C ALA A 23 -8.93 -16.78 -4.93
N MET A 24 -9.71 -15.96 -4.23
CA MET A 24 -11.04 -15.54 -4.64
C MET A 24 -11.08 -14.80 -5.99
N THR A 25 -10.01 -14.10 -6.36
CA THR A 25 -9.92 -13.35 -7.63
C THR A 25 -9.56 -14.18 -8.87
N PHE A 26 -9.16 -15.45 -8.70
CA PHE A 26 -8.76 -16.30 -9.82
C PHE A 26 -9.92 -17.14 -10.35
N GLU A 27 -10.41 -18.10 -9.57
CA GLU A 27 -11.58 -18.93 -9.91
C GLU A 27 -12.25 -19.49 -8.64
N THR A 28 -13.49 -19.97 -8.73
CA THR A 28 -14.20 -20.66 -7.64
C THR A 28 -14.42 -19.81 -6.36
N THR A 29 -14.64 -18.50 -6.52
CA THR A 29 -14.73 -17.49 -5.45
C THR A 29 -15.65 -17.88 -4.29
N THR A 30 -16.86 -18.36 -4.56
CA THR A 30 -17.86 -18.69 -3.52
C THR A 30 -17.41 -19.81 -2.61
N THR A 31 -16.70 -20.80 -3.16
CA THR A 31 -16.20 -21.95 -2.40
C THR A 31 -15.05 -21.52 -1.49
N PHE A 32 -14.12 -20.71 -2.01
CA PHE A 32 -13.03 -20.14 -1.20
C PHE A 32 -13.54 -19.21 -0.10
N LEU A 33 -14.51 -18.35 -0.39
CA LEU A 33 -15.09 -17.43 0.60
C LEU A 33 -15.77 -18.20 1.73
N LYS A 34 -16.60 -19.19 1.39
CA LYS A 34 -17.28 -20.04 2.39
C LYS A 34 -16.25 -20.73 3.28
N ASN A 35 -15.24 -21.36 2.70
CA ASN A 35 -14.20 -22.06 3.46
C ASN A 35 -13.40 -21.09 4.35
N ALA A 36 -13.06 -19.90 3.83
CA ALA A 36 -12.36 -18.88 4.60
C ALA A 36 -13.18 -18.39 5.80
N ALA A 37 -14.49 -18.20 5.64
CA ALA A 37 -15.38 -17.78 6.71
C ALA A 37 -15.59 -18.88 7.77
N LEU A 38 -15.68 -20.15 7.35
CA LEU A 38 -15.82 -21.30 8.25
C LEU A 38 -14.56 -21.57 9.08
N ILE A 39 -13.38 -21.49 8.45
CA ILE A 39 -12.09 -21.76 9.11
C ILE A 39 -11.61 -20.55 9.91
N GLY A 40 -12.09 -19.34 9.59
CA GLY A 40 -11.66 -18.12 10.25
C GLY A 40 -10.37 -17.52 9.68
N LEU A 41 -10.13 -17.68 8.37
CA LEU A 41 -8.86 -17.28 7.73
C LEU A 41 -8.63 -15.77 7.78
N THR A 42 -7.37 -15.36 7.85
CA THR A 42 -6.94 -13.97 7.79
C THR A 42 -6.14 -13.69 6.52
N ASP A 43 -6.44 -12.59 5.83
CA ASP A 43 -5.66 -12.09 4.71
C ASP A 43 -4.78 -10.91 5.15
N ASP A 44 -3.47 -11.06 4.97
CA ASP A 44 -2.45 -10.09 5.36
C ASP A 44 -2.25 -8.98 4.33
N LEU A 45 -3.00 -9.02 3.22
CA LEU A 45 -2.86 -8.08 2.10
C LEU A 45 -1.40 -8.01 1.62
N SER A 46 -0.65 -9.10 1.65
CA SER A 46 0.72 -9.14 1.11
C SER A 46 0.69 -9.19 -0.43
N SER A 47 -0.32 -9.87 -0.97
CA SER A 47 -0.54 -10.03 -2.40
C SER A 47 -0.91 -8.70 -3.09
N PRO A 48 -0.38 -8.42 -4.30
CA PRO A 48 -0.82 -7.29 -5.09
C PRO A 48 -2.31 -7.36 -5.44
N SER A 49 -2.86 -8.53 -5.73
CA SER A 49 -4.28 -8.70 -6.06
C SER A 49 -5.18 -8.33 -4.87
N ALA A 50 -4.85 -8.83 -3.68
CA ALA A 50 -5.60 -8.52 -2.46
C ALA A 50 -5.56 -7.02 -2.13
N ARG A 51 -4.41 -6.36 -2.33
CA ARG A 51 -4.27 -4.92 -2.11
C ARG A 51 -5.10 -4.09 -3.07
N ILE A 52 -5.11 -4.45 -4.35
CA ILE A 52 -5.91 -3.76 -5.36
C ILE A 52 -7.40 -3.86 -5.04
N VAL A 53 -7.87 -5.04 -4.62
CA VAL A 53 -9.28 -5.25 -4.22
C VAL A 53 -9.69 -4.32 -3.07
N VAL A 54 -8.80 -4.07 -2.11
CA VAL A 54 -9.06 -3.18 -0.95
C VAL A 54 -8.74 -1.71 -1.27
N GLY A 55 -8.28 -1.39 -2.47
CA GLY A 55 -7.92 -0.02 -2.88
C GLY A 55 -6.63 0.49 -2.24
N ARG A 56 -5.67 -0.40 -1.94
CA ARG A 56 -4.38 -0.07 -1.35
C ARG A 56 -3.25 -0.19 -2.37
N PRO A 57 -2.20 0.65 -2.30
CA PRO A 57 -1.03 0.51 -3.17
C PRO A 57 -0.29 -0.80 -2.88
N SER A 58 0.09 -1.52 -3.93
CA SER A 58 0.88 -2.76 -3.86
C SER A 58 2.34 -2.50 -3.51
N VAL A 59 2.98 -3.40 -2.75
CA VAL A 59 4.44 -3.31 -2.43
C VAL A 59 5.24 -3.94 -3.55
N VAL A 60 5.04 -3.45 -4.76
CA VAL A 60 5.82 -3.85 -5.94
C VAL A 60 6.19 -2.60 -6.73
N GLY A 61 7.31 -2.63 -7.45
CA GLY A 61 7.81 -1.47 -8.21
C GLY A 61 8.00 -0.23 -7.31
N THR A 62 7.34 0.87 -7.65
CA THR A 62 7.42 2.14 -6.90
C THR A 62 6.87 2.04 -5.47
N GLY A 63 6.01 1.07 -5.18
CA GLY A 63 5.45 0.86 -3.85
C GLY A 63 6.40 0.18 -2.86
N ILE A 64 7.58 -0.27 -3.30
CA ILE A 64 8.61 -0.87 -2.43
C ILE A 64 9.38 0.22 -1.64
N VAL A 65 9.45 1.44 -2.18
CA VAL A 65 10.21 2.54 -1.58
C VAL A 65 9.26 3.63 -1.12
N GLU A 66 9.45 4.10 0.11
CA GLU A 66 8.82 5.32 0.59
C GLU A 66 9.78 6.49 0.45
N THR A 67 9.29 7.60 -0.09
CA THR A 67 10.09 8.83 -0.18
C THR A 67 9.93 9.63 1.11
N LEU A 68 11.04 9.89 1.78
CA LEU A 68 11.07 10.78 2.92
C LEU A 68 11.28 12.21 2.43
N CYS A 69 10.36 13.11 2.76
CA CYS A 69 10.58 14.53 2.64
C CYS A 69 11.09 15.01 4.00
N ASN A 70 12.37 15.38 4.09
CA ASN A 70 12.87 16.07 5.27
C ASN A 70 12.49 17.56 5.13
N PRO A 71 11.53 18.08 5.92
CA PRO A 71 11.24 19.50 5.87
C PRO A 71 12.44 20.25 6.44
N VAL A 72 13.12 21.02 5.62
CA VAL A 72 14.08 22.02 6.12
C VAL A 72 13.26 23.05 6.88
N LEU A 73 13.23 22.91 8.21
CA LEU A 73 12.72 23.94 9.09
C LEU A 73 13.72 25.10 9.03
N VAL A 74 13.38 26.13 8.26
CA VAL A 74 14.11 27.40 8.29
C VAL A 74 13.91 27.99 9.69
N THR A 75 14.83 27.68 10.58
CA THR A 75 14.92 28.28 11.90
C THR A 75 15.75 29.55 11.77
N GLY A 76 15.06 30.69 11.77
CA GLY A 76 15.68 32.01 11.88
C GLY A 76 15.82 32.78 10.56
N THR A 77 14.74 33.40 10.11
CA THR A 77 14.89 34.74 9.51
C THR A 77 15.08 35.72 10.66
N LYS A 78 16.23 36.38 10.75
CA LYS A 78 16.28 37.68 11.41
C LYS A 78 15.43 38.62 10.54
N PRO A 79 14.37 39.26 11.05
CA PRO A 79 13.56 40.18 10.26
C PRO A 79 14.33 41.50 10.11
N ASN A 80 15.26 41.55 9.15
CA ASN A 80 15.71 42.75 8.42
C ASN A 80 17.03 42.46 7.74
N GLN A 81 17.00 42.16 6.44
CA GLN A 81 17.94 42.75 5.49
C GLN A 81 17.15 43.18 4.27
N THR A 82 17.03 44.49 4.17
CA THR A 82 16.34 45.21 3.12
C THR A 82 17.20 45.26 1.84
N PHE A 83 16.50 45.15 0.71
CA PHE A 83 16.88 45.54 -0.66
C PHE A 83 17.83 44.63 -1.49
N GLY A 84 17.24 44.04 -2.53
CA GLY A 84 17.86 43.94 -3.87
C GLY A 84 18.36 42.56 -4.33
N SER A 85 17.53 41.86 -5.11
CA SER A 85 17.84 40.94 -6.25
C SER A 85 16.82 39.79 -6.28
N VAL A 86 15.77 39.89 -7.09
CA VAL A 86 15.74 39.34 -8.46
C VAL A 86 16.36 37.95 -8.54
N ILE A 87 15.57 36.93 -8.17
CA ILE A 87 15.44 35.71 -8.99
C ILE A 87 13.93 35.41 -9.06
N GLN A 88 13.33 35.87 -10.15
CA GLN A 88 12.09 35.32 -10.67
C GLN A 88 12.37 33.86 -11.06
N SER A 89 11.89 32.92 -10.27
CA SER A 89 11.73 31.53 -10.70
C SER A 89 10.27 31.18 -10.49
N SER A 90 9.59 31.05 -11.63
CA SER A 90 8.18 30.73 -11.80
C SER A 90 7.77 29.61 -10.84
N LYS A 91 7.04 30.02 -9.80
CA LYS A 91 6.42 29.13 -8.83
C LYS A 91 5.42 28.26 -9.55
N TRP A 92 5.84 27.05 -9.92
CA TRP A 92 4.97 26.02 -10.47
C TRP A 92 3.91 25.67 -9.41
N LYS A 93 2.74 26.31 -9.50
CA LYS A 93 1.55 25.96 -8.72
C LYS A 93 1.00 24.66 -9.32
N SER A 94 1.52 23.52 -8.86
CA SER A 94 0.85 22.23 -9.09
C SER A 94 -0.47 22.26 -8.31
N ASN A 95 -1.56 22.57 -9.00
CA ASN A 95 -2.91 22.37 -8.49
C ASN A 95 -3.21 20.86 -8.47
N ARG A 96 -2.60 20.14 -7.54
CA ARG A 96 -2.90 18.73 -7.28
C ARG A 96 -4.07 18.63 -6.29
N ASN A 97 -5.23 19.15 -6.70
CA ASN A 97 -6.51 18.89 -6.04
C ASN A 97 -7.11 17.52 -6.41
N SER A 98 -6.25 16.51 -6.60
CA SER A 98 -6.63 15.10 -6.72
C SER A 98 -5.64 14.17 -6.02
N GLY A 99 -4.79 14.71 -5.14
CA GLY A 99 -3.87 13.91 -4.34
C GLY A 99 -4.61 13.24 -3.18
N PHE A 100 -4.74 11.92 -3.25
CA PHE A 100 -5.06 11.04 -2.13
C PHE A 100 -4.27 11.47 -0.88
N LYS A 101 -4.91 12.24 0.02
CA LYS A 101 -4.26 12.82 1.20
C LYS A 101 -4.02 11.72 2.22
N ARG A 102 -2.84 11.10 2.19
CA ARG A 102 -2.31 10.37 3.36
C ARG A 102 -2.01 11.40 4.45
N LYS A 103 -2.94 11.62 5.38
CA LYS A 103 -2.67 12.32 6.65
C LYS A 103 -1.69 11.44 7.44
N PHE A 104 -0.40 11.78 7.42
CA PHE A 104 0.57 11.21 8.35
C PHE A 104 0.29 11.76 9.74
N ASN A 105 -0.23 10.92 10.63
CA ASN A 105 -0.41 11.24 12.04
C ASN A 105 0.84 10.78 12.79
N LEU A 106 1.69 11.73 13.20
CA LEU A 106 2.97 11.49 13.86
C LEU A 106 2.82 10.79 15.23
N ASN A 107 1.62 10.78 15.82
CA ASN A 107 1.35 10.10 17.10
C ASN A 107 0.99 8.61 16.93
N LYS A 108 1.02 8.08 15.69
CA LYS A 108 0.78 6.67 15.37
C LYS A 108 2.02 5.97 14.79
N LEU A 109 3.23 6.40 15.15
CA LEU A 109 4.47 5.77 14.68
C LEU A 109 4.63 4.29 15.08
N GLY A 110 3.82 3.78 16.02
CA GLY A 110 3.76 2.36 16.37
C GLY A 110 2.73 1.53 15.59
N GLU A 111 1.76 2.17 14.92
CA GLU A 111 0.74 1.46 14.12
C GLU A 111 0.75 1.99 12.69
N THR A 112 1.69 1.47 11.90
CA THR A 112 1.66 1.69 10.45
C THR A 112 0.31 1.18 9.91
N PRO A 113 -0.38 1.93 9.02
CA PRO A 113 -1.62 1.45 8.41
C PRO A 113 -1.41 0.16 7.61
N LEU A 114 -0.15 -0.18 7.30
CA LEU A 114 0.30 -1.41 6.62
C LEU A 114 -0.18 -2.70 7.30
N ASN A 115 -0.45 -2.71 8.61
CA ASN A 115 -0.75 -3.93 9.36
C ASN A 115 -2.24 -4.26 9.51
N LYS A 116 -3.13 -3.61 8.75
CA LYS A 116 -4.57 -3.97 8.74
C LYS A 116 -4.78 -5.25 7.94
N ARG A 117 -4.98 -6.35 8.65
CA ARG A 117 -5.38 -7.67 8.11
C ARG A 117 -6.90 -7.73 7.98
N ILE A 118 -7.40 -8.53 7.05
CA ILE A 118 -8.84 -8.83 6.92
C ILE A 118 -9.07 -10.22 7.51
N LYS A 119 -9.90 -10.31 8.56
CA LYS A 119 -10.31 -11.59 9.14
C LYS A 119 -11.67 -11.98 8.57
N PHE A 120 -11.76 -13.16 7.98
CA PHE A 120 -13.03 -13.79 7.62
C PHE A 120 -13.54 -14.54 8.84
N SER A 121 -14.77 -14.25 9.26
CA SER A 121 -15.48 -14.96 10.34
C SER A 121 -16.96 -14.89 10.03
N LEU A 122 -17.68 -15.95 10.36
CA LEU A 122 -19.13 -15.92 10.54
C LEU A 122 -19.48 -15.31 11.90
#